data_AF-A8UJ44-F1
#
_entry.id   AF-A8UJ44-F1
#
_cell.length_a   1.000
_cell.length_b   1.000
_cell.length_c   1.000
_cell.angle_alpha   90.00
_cell.angle_beta   90.00
_cell.angle_gamma   90.00
#
_symmetry.space_group_name_H-M   'P 1'
#
loop_
_entity.id
_entity.type
_entity.pdbx_description
1 polymer ?
#
loop_
_entity_poly.entity_id
_entity_poly.type
_entity_poly.pdbx_seq_one_letter_code
_entity_poly.pdbx_strand_id
1 'polypeptide(L)'
;MFKNISIILVLCFFIISCDDSNKIKKPDNLIAKETMSNILYDLYIINAAKGVNRKLLEVNGFKPETYILTKYNIDSTQFADSNMYYTFNNDIYKDIVDKVKTRLEKEKKVYEEIREEQGQLAKVRRDSISAEQRKQRDSIKKIKVRDSIVSNLSKTVQ
;
A
#
# COMPACT_ATOMS: atom_id res chain seq x y z
N MET A 1 -59.62 -5.54 -9.96
CA MET A 1 -58.86 -6.65 -10.60
C MET A 1 -57.70 -6.16 -11.49
N PHE A 2 -57.83 -5.01 -12.19
CA PHE A 2 -56.75 -4.44 -13.03
C PHE A 2 -55.47 -3.99 -12.30
N LYS A 3 -55.57 -3.57 -11.03
CA LYS A 3 -54.40 -3.11 -10.24
C LYS A 3 -53.37 -4.23 -9.97
N ASN A 4 -53.84 -5.46 -9.79
CA ASN A 4 -52.96 -6.62 -9.57
C ASN A 4 -52.30 -7.07 -10.88
N ILE A 5 -53.02 -6.97 -12.00
CA ILE A 5 -52.49 -7.24 -13.35
C ILE A 5 -51.42 -6.21 -13.73
N SER A 6 -51.63 -4.93 -13.39
CA SER A 6 -50.62 -3.88 -13.62
C SER A 6 -49.33 -4.12 -12.84
N ILE A 7 -49.41 -4.63 -11.60
CA ILE A 7 -48.23 -4.96 -10.79
C ILE A 7 -47.47 -6.15 -11.38
N ILE A 8 -48.19 -7.18 -11.84
CA ILE A 8 -47.60 -8.35 -12.50
C ILE A 8 -46.92 -7.94 -13.82
N LEU A 9 -47.52 -7.03 -14.59
CA LEU A 9 -46.98 -6.58 -15.87
C LEU A 9 -45.72 -5.73 -15.69
N VAL A 10 -45.68 -4.87 -14.67
CA VAL A 10 -44.47 -4.13 -14.28
C VAL A 10 -43.38 -5.09 -13.80
N LEU A 11 -43.72 -6.09 -12.98
CA LEU A 11 -42.78 -7.11 -12.51
C LEU A 11 -42.23 -7.96 -13.66
N CYS A 12 -43.07 -8.34 -14.63
CA CYS A 12 -42.67 -9.05 -15.85
C CYS A 12 -41.73 -8.22 -16.74
N PHE A 13 -41.88 -6.90 -16.78
CA PHE A 13 -40.99 -6.01 -17.55
C PHE A 13 -39.55 -6.01 -16.98
N PHE A 14 -39.39 -6.15 -15.65
CA PHE A 14 -38.07 -6.24 -15.02
C PHE A 14 -37.30 -7.53 -15.34
N ILE A 15 -37.99 -8.62 -15.70
CA ILE A 15 -37.37 -9.93 -15.96
C ILE A 15 -36.82 -10.06 -17.39
N ILE A 16 -37.25 -9.20 -18.32
CA ILE A 16 -36.86 -9.24 -19.75
C ILE A 16 -35.61 -8.38 -20.03
N SER A 17 -35.16 -7.57 -19.07
CA SER A 17 -33.96 -6.72 -19.24
C SER A 17 -32.62 -7.46 -19.10
N CYS A 18 -32.63 -8.79 -18.95
CA CYS A 18 -31.40 -9.59 -18.94
C CYS A 18 -31.02 -9.92 -20.39
N ASP A 19 -30.29 -9.01 -21.02
CA ASP A 19 -29.77 -9.20 -22.37
C ASP A 19 -28.49 -10.04 -22.35
N ASP A 20 -28.66 -11.35 -22.56
CA ASP A 20 -27.59 -12.37 -22.63
C ASP A 20 -26.71 -12.25 -23.90
N SER A 21 -26.99 -11.28 -24.78
CA SER A 21 -26.33 -11.16 -26.09
C SER A 21 -25.16 -10.16 -26.15
N ASN A 22 -24.75 -9.60 -25.01
CA ASN A 22 -23.74 -8.53 -24.95
C ASN A 22 -22.29 -9.03 -25.06
N LYS A 23 -21.93 -9.72 -26.15
CA LYS A 23 -20.53 -10.01 -26.44
C LYS A 23 -19.79 -8.69 -26.71
N ILE A 24 -19.01 -8.23 -25.73
CA ILE A 24 -18.15 -7.05 -25.91
C ILE A 24 -17.14 -7.35 -27.01
N LYS A 25 -17.17 -6.56 -28.08
CA LYS A 25 -16.20 -6.66 -29.17
C LYS A 25 -14.82 -6.29 -28.64
N LYS A 26 -13.80 -7.01 -29.10
CA LYS A 26 -12.41 -6.69 -28.80
C LYS A 26 -12.07 -5.33 -29.43
N PRO A 27 -11.62 -4.33 -28.65
CA PRO A 27 -11.23 -3.03 -29.19
C PRO A 27 -9.94 -3.16 -30.01
N ASP A 28 -9.82 -2.37 -31.08
CA ASP A 28 -8.63 -2.39 -31.97
C ASP A 28 -7.38 -1.89 -31.25
N ASN A 29 -7.54 -0.97 -30.32
CA ASN A 29 -6.49 -0.38 -29.48
C ASN A 29 -6.36 -1.09 -28.11
N LEU A 30 -6.71 -2.38 -28.01
CA LEU A 30 -6.66 -3.11 -26.74
C LEU A 30 -5.27 -3.04 -26.07
N ILE A 31 -5.24 -2.57 -24.82
CA ILE A 31 -4.05 -2.62 -23.97
C ILE A 31 -3.68 -4.09 -23.73
N ALA A 32 -2.45 -4.49 -24.04
CA ALA A 32 -1.98 -5.85 -23.81
C ALA A 32 -2.13 -6.28 -22.32
N LYS A 33 -2.44 -7.56 -22.07
CA LYS A 33 -2.67 -8.10 -20.71
C LYS A 33 -1.54 -7.76 -19.73
N GLU A 34 -0.30 -7.89 -20.18
CA GLU A 34 0.90 -7.56 -19.41
C GLU A 34 0.94 -6.07 -19.01
N THR A 35 0.67 -5.19 -19.96
CA THR A 35 0.58 -3.74 -19.71
C THR A 35 -0.58 -3.42 -18.77
N MET A 36 -1.73 -4.06 -18.95
CA MET A 36 -2.88 -3.90 -18.04
C MET A 36 -2.55 -4.36 -16.61
N SER A 37 -1.83 -5.48 -16.46
CA SER A 37 -1.33 -5.95 -15.16
C SER A 37 -0.44 -4.90 -14.50
N ASN A 38 0.48 -4.29 -15.25
CA ASN A 38 1.34 -3.22 -14.74
C ASN A 38 0.55 -1.95 -14.36
N ILE A 39 -0.42 -1.55 -15.18
CA ILE A 39 -1.32 -0.42 -14.90
C ILE A 39 -2.08 -0.66 -13.60
N LEU A 40 -2.70 -1.83 -13.44
CA LEU A 40 -3.44 -2.18 -12.24
C LEU A 40 -2.53 -2.22 -11.01
N TYR A 41 -1.33 -2.80 -11.12
CA TYR A 41 -0.33 -2.77 -10.04
C TYR A 41 -0.06 -1.34 -9.58
N ASP A 42 0.26 -0.41 -10.50
CA ASP A 42 0.52 0.98 -10.13
C ASP A 42 -0.71 1.66 -9.52
N LEU A 43 -1.91 1.39 -10.04
CA LEU A 43 -3.15 1.89 -9.46
C LEU A 43 -3.35 1.40 -8.02
N TYR A 44 -3.06 0.13 -7.73
CA TYR A 44 -3.10 -0.39 -6.36
C TYR A 44 -2.08 0.28 -5.45
N ILE A 45 -0.83 0.48 -5.92
CA ILE A 45 0.20 1.20 -5.17
C ILE A 45 -0.22 2.64 -4.88
N ILE A 46 -0.75 3.35 -5.88
CA ILE A 46 -1.24 4.72 -5.73
C ILE A 46 -2.40 4.79 -4.73
N ASN A 47 -3.34 3.84 -4.81
CA ASN A 47 -4.47 3.78 -3.88
C ASN A 47 -4.01 3.50 -2.44
N ALA A 48 -3.03 2.62 -2.26
CA ALA A 48 -2.41 2.39 -0.95
C ALA A 48 -1.70 3.65 -0.42
N ALA A 49 -0.92 4.34 -1.26
CA ALA A 49 -0.23 5.58 -0.89
C ALA A 49 -1.21 6.70 -0.49
N LYS A 50 -2.35 6.83 -1.20
CA LYS A 50 -3.44 7.74 -0.82
C LYS A 50 -4.02 7.39 0.56
N GLY A 51 -4.17 6.10 0.85
CA GLY A 51 -4.61 5.62 2.17
C GLY A 51 -3.65 6.00 3.30
N VAL A 52 -2.34 6.08 3.01
CA VAL A 52 -1.31 6.50 3.99
C VAL A 52 -1.33 8.01 4.23
N ASN A 53 -1.22 8.81 3.16
CA ASN A 53 -1.24 10.27 3.29
C ASN A 53 -1.70 10.96 2.00
N ARG A 54 -3.02 11.04 1.82
CA ARG A 54 -3.63 11.74 0.70
C ARG A 54 -3.20 13.21 0.59
N LYS A 55 -3.16 13.95 1.71
CA LYS A 55 -2.84 15.38 1.72
C LYS A 55 -1.44 15.65 1.19
N LEU A 56 -0.46 14.81 1.55
CA LEU A 56 0.90 14.93 1.04
C LEU A 56 0.95 14.77 -0.48
N LEU A 57 0.20 13.82 -1.05
CA LEU A 57 0.14 13.64 -2.50
C LEU A 57 -0.49 14.85 -3.19
N GLU A 58 -1.59 15.37 -2.64
CA GLU A 58 -2.30 16.54 -3.19
C GLU A 58 -1.47 17.82 -3.14
N VAL A 59 -0.79 18.09 -2.01
CA VAL A 59 0.08 19.28 -1.85
C VAL A 59 1.26 19.25 -2.81
N ASN A 60 1.80 18.05 -3.09
CA ASN A 60 2.85 17.87 -4.09
C ASN A 60 2.31 17.85 -5.54
N GLY A 61 1.02 18.11 -5.75
CA GLY A 61 0.42 18.18 -7.08
C GLY A 61 0.35 16.84 -7.81
N PHE A 62 0.43 15.72 -7.09
CA PHE A 62 0.39 14.40 -7.71
C PHE A 62 -0.99 14.13 -8.34
N LYS A 63 -1.01 13.88 -9.65
CA LYS A 63 -2.21 13.57 -10.44
C LYS A 63 -2.17 12.11 -10.91
N PRO A 64 -2.83 11.18 -10.20
CA PRO A 64 -2.83 9.74 -10.51
C PRO A 64 -3.18 9.40 -11.95
N GLU A 65 -4.25 9.98 -12.47
CA GLU A 65 -4.74 9.70 -13.82
C GLU A 65 -3.70 10.12 -14.86
N THR A 66 -3.24 11.37 -14.81
CA THR A 66 -2.18 11.88 -15.69
C THR A 66 -0.91 11.04 -15.60
N TYR A 67 -0.51 10.63 -14.39
CA TYR A 67 0.66 9.77 -14.18
C TYR A 67 0.52 8.43 -14.91
N ILE A 68 -0.61 7.73 -14.75
CA ILE A 68 -0.85 6.42 -15.38
C ILE A 68 -0.91 6.56 -16.90
N LEU A 69 -1.74 7.47 -17.42
CA LEU A 69 -1.92 7.66 -18.85
C LEU A 69 -0.58 7.99 -19.55
N THR A 70 0.21 8.89 -18.93
CA THR A 70 1.52 9.27 -19.47
C THR A 70 2.53 8.12 -19.38
N LYS A 71 2.62 7.42 -18.24
CA LYS A 71 3.60 6.34 -18.02
C LYS A 71 3.43 5.20 -19.00
N TYR A 72 2.19 4.85 -19.34
CA TYR A 72 1.88 3.73 -20.22
C TYR A 72 1.62 4.15 -21.67
N ASN A 73 1.68 5.45 -21.97
CA ASN A 73 1.38 6.01 -23.29
C ASN A 73 0.03 5.55 -23.83
N ILE A 74 -1.00 5.70 -22.99
CA ILE A 74 -2.40 5.36 -23.29
C ILE A 74 -3.29 6.58 -23.05
N ASP A 75 -4.44 6.62 -23.72
CA ASP A 75 -5.49 7.60 -23.44
C ASP A 75 -6.59 7.02 -22.55
N SER A 76 -7.48 7.89 -22.06
CA SER A 76 -8.56 7.51 -21.15
C SER A 76 -9.60 6.61 -21.81
N THR A 77 -9.87 6.80 -23.10
CA THR A 77 -10.82 5.97 -23.88
C THR A 77 -10.24 4.58 -24.09
N GLN A 78 -8.99 4.47 -24.52
CA GLN A 78 -8.26 3.22 -24.67
C GLN A 78 -8.25 2.41 -23.37
N PHE A 79 -8.00 3.07 -22.23
CA PHE A 79 -8.06 2.43 -20.93
C PHE A 79 -9.48 1.93 -20.61
N ALA A 80 -10.50 2.77 -20.80
CA ALA A 80 -11.89 2.42 -20.51
C ALA A 80 -12.37 1.23 -21.35
N ASP A 81 -12.11 1.24 -22.66
CA ASP A 81 -12.50 0.17 -23.59
C ASP A 81 -11.77 -1.13 -23.27
N SER A 82 -10.47 -1.05 -22.99
CA SER A 82 -9.66 -2.21 -22.60
C SER A 82 -10.11 -2.80 -21.27
N ASN A 83 -10.37 -1.95 -20.28
CA ASN A 83 -10.86 -2.37 -18.97
C ASN A 83 -12.24 -3.05 -19.12
N MET A 84 -13.15 -2.44 -19.86
CA MET A 84 -14.47 -3.00 -20.17
C MET A 84 -14.35 -4.39 -20.80
N TYR A 85 -13.53 -4.53 -21.86
CA TYR A 85 -13.27 -5.80 -22.53
C TYR A 85 -12.74 -6.87 -21.56
N TYR A 86 -11.76 -6.53 -20.72
CA TYR A 86 -11.23 -7.51 -19.77
C TYR A 86 -12.24 -7.86 -18.69
N THR A 87 -12.94 -6.90 -18.08
CA THR A 87 -13.91 -7.17 -17.02
C THR A 87 -15.09 -8.05 -17.46
N PHE A 88 -15.43 -8.03 -18.75
CA PHE A 88 -16.43 -8.93 -19.31
C PHE A 88 -15.92 -10.38 -19.47
N ASN A 89 -14.62 -10.55 -19.69
CA ASN A 89 -13.96 -11.85 -19.81
C ASN A 89 -13.37 -12.28 -18.46
N ASN A 90 -14.22 -12.85 -17.59
CA ASN A 90 -13.87 -13.19 -16.20
C ASN A 90 -12.55 -13.96 -16.04
N ASP A 91 -12.29 -14.98 -16.86
CA ASP A 91 -11.06 -15.78 -16.75
C ASP A 91 -9.81 -14.97 -17.08
N ILE A 92 -9.89 -14.09 -18.09
CA ILE A 92 -8.78 -13.22 -18.47
C ILE A 92 -8.55 -12.16 -17.40
N TYR A 93 -9.62 -11.54 -16.90
CA TYR A 93 -9.48 -10.53 -15.85
C TYR A 93 -8.91 -11.12 -14.57
N LYS A 94 -9.37 -12.32 -14.20
CA LYS A 94 -8.83 -13.07 -13.06
C LYS A 94 -7.33 -13.30 -13.21
N ASP A 95 -6.85 -13.75 -14.35
CA ASP A 95 -5.43 -13.95 -14.62
C ASP A 95 -4.61 -12.66 -14.44
N ILE A 96 -5.09 -11.54 -14.99
CA ILE A 96 -4.45 -10.22 -14.83
C ILE A 96 -4.37 -9.83 -13.35
N VAL A 97 -5.48 -9.94 -12.61
CA VAL A 97 -5.55 -9.55 -11.20
C VAL A 97 -4.74 -10.48 -10.30
N ASP A 98 -4.78 -11.79 -10.54
CA ASP A 98 -4.01 -12.78 -9.78
C ASP A 98 -2.51 -12.53 -9.94
N LYS A 99 -2.05 -12.20 -11.16
CA LYS A 99 -0.66 -11.80 -11.41
C LYS A 99 -0.25 -10.56 -10.61
N VAL A 100 -1.11 -9.53 -10.58
CA VAL A 100 -0.87 -8.33 -9.76
C VAL A 100 -0.80 -8.68 -8.28
N LYS A 101 -1.74 -9.50 -7.80
CA LYS A 101 -1.80 -9.96 -6.41
C LYS A 101 -0.54 -10.72 -6.02
N THR A 102 -0.10 -11.69 -6.82
CA THR A 102 1.13 -12.45 -6.55
C THR A 102 2.36 -11.54 -6.48
N ARG A 103 2.47 -10.55 -7.37
CA ARG A 103 3.55 -9.56 -7.32
C ARG A 103 3.51 -8.75 -6.02
N LEU A 104 2.35 -8.21 -5.66
CA LEU A 104 2.17 -7.41 -4.44
C LEU A 104 2.48 -8.24 -3.18
N GLU A 105 2.03 -9.49 -3.10
CA GLU A 105 2.32 -10.37 -1.97
C GLU A 105 3.81 -10.70 -1.85
N LYS A 106 4.50 -10.93 -2.98
CA LYS A 106 5.95 -11.14 -2.99
C LYS A 106 6.69 -9.91 -2.49
N GLU A 107 6.39 -8.74 -3.02
CA GLU A 107 7.05 -7.50 -2.62
C GLU A 107 6.74 -7.15 -1.15
N LYS A 108 5.49 -7.36 -0.70
CA LYS A 108 5.10 -7.17 0.70
C LYS A 108 5.99 -7.99 1.64
N LYS A 109 6.19 -9.28 1.37
CA LYS A 109 7.05 -10.14 2.21
C LYS A 109 8.47 -9.60 2.30
N VAL A 110 9.05 -9.18 1.17
CA VAL A 110 10.40 -8.58 1.13
C VAL A 110 10.47 -7.33 2.03
N TYR A 111 9.49 -6.44 1.94
CA TYR A 111 9.47 -5.23 2.78
C TYR A 111 9.20 -5.51 4.26
N GLU A 112 8.42 -6.55 4.58
CA GLU A 112 8.21 -6.99 5.97
C GLU A 112 9.51 -7.54 6.57
N GLU A 113 10.23 -8.40 5.85
CA GLU A 113 11.54 -8.93 6.27
C GLU A 113 12.56 -7.81 6.50
N ILE A 114 12.67 -6.86 5.57
CA ILE A 114 13.56 -5.69 5.72
C ILE A 114 13.19 -4.87 6.95
N ARG A 115 11.89 -4.65 7.18
CA ARG A 115 11.40 -3.87 8.34
C ARG A 115 11.73 -4.58 9.65
N GLU A 116 11.60 -5.90 9.70
CA GLU A 116 11.95 -6.69 10.87
C GLU A 116 13.45 -6.64 11.15
N GLU A 117 14.30 -6.85 10.14
CA GLU A 117 15.75 -6.78 10.27
C GLU A 117 16.19 -5.40 10.79
N GLN A 118 15.69 -4.32 10.17
CA GLN A 118 15.98 -2.96 10.62
C GLN A 118 15.48 -2.71 12.05
N GLY A 119 14.34 -3.27 12.43
CA GLY A 119 13.80 -3.21 13.78
C GLY A 119 14.71 -3.89 14.80
N GLN A 120 15.26 -5.06 14.48
CA GLN A 120 16.20 -5.76 15.35
C GLN A 120 17.54 -5.02 15.47
N LEU A 121 18.10 -4.56 14.34
CA LEU A 121 19.31 -3.76 14.33
C LEU A 121 19.15 -2.48 15.16
N ALA A 122 17.99 -1.82 15.08
CA ALA A 122 17.69 -0.64 15.88
C ALA A 122 17.61 -0.96 17.38
N LYS A 123 17.02 -2.11 17.78
CA LYS A 123 17.01 -2.57 19.18
C LYS A 123 18.42 -2.83 19.70
N VAL A 124 19.22 -3.61 18.96
CA VAL A 124 20.62 -3.92 19.34
C VAL A 124 21.44 -2.65 19.52
N ARG A 125 21.28 -1.67 18.60
CA ARG A 125 21.94 -0.36 18.71
C ARG A 125 21.50 0.39 19.98
N ARG A 126 20.20 0.44 20.26
CA ARG A 126 19.67 1.09 21.47
C ARG A 126 20.20 0.43 22.74
N ASP A 127 20.20 -0.90 22.79
CA ASP A 127 20.67 -1.66 23.94
C ASP A 127 22.17 -1.41 24.18
N SER A 128 22.97 -1.42 23.12
CA SER A 128 24.41 -1.11 23.17
C SER A 128 24.68 0.30 23.70
N ILE A 129 23.97 1.31 23.18
CA ILE A 129 24.08 2.70 23.64
C ILE A 129 23.66 2.80 25.11
N SER A 130 22.58 2.12 25.51
CA SER A 130 22.07 2.16 26.88
C SER A 130 23.02 1.50 27.87
N ALA A 131 23.67 0.39 27.48
CA ALA A 131 24.65 -0.31 28.31
C ALA A 131 25.91 0.56 28.51
N GLU A 132 26.37 1.22 27.46
CA GLU A 132 27.51 2.14 27.54
C GLU A 132 27.21 3.34 28.43
N GLN A 133 26.02 3.95 28.29
CA GLN A 133 25.58 5.04 29.16
C GLN A 133 25.47 4.62 30.63
N ARG A 134 25.04 3.38 30.92
CA ARG A 134 25.02 2.84 32.30
C ARG A 134 26.43 2.74 32.88
N LYS A 135 27.39 2.16 32.13
CA LYS A 135 28.80 2.05 32.55
C LYS A 135 29.42 3.42 32.85
N GLN A 136 29.14 4.43 32.02
CA GLN A 136 29.62 5.78 32.25
C GLN A 136 29.04 6.39 33.52
N ARG A 137 27.73 6.26 33.76
CA ARG A 137 27.09 6.73 35.01
C ARG A 137 27.67 6.06 36.25
N ASP A 138 27.90 4.75 36.20
CA ASP A 138 28.49 4.00 37.31
C ASP A 138 29.93 4.45 37.60
N SER A 139 30.71 4.70 36.54
CA SER A 139 32.07 5.22 36.65
C SER A 139 32.09 6.62 37.27
N ILE A 140 31.21 7.53 36.83
CA ILE A 140 31.06 8.88 37.39
C ILE A 140 30.64 8.81 38.86
N LYS A 141 29.69 7.93 39.22
CA LYS A 141 29.26 7.73 40.60
C LYS A 141 30.42 7.26 41.48
N LYS A 142 31.25 6.33 40.99
CA LYS A 142 32.42 5.82 41.73
C LYS A 142 33.46 6.91 41.97
N ILE A 143 33.73 7.77 40.98
CA ILE A 143 34.64 8.92 41.12
C ILE A 143 34.11 9.88 42.19
N LYS A 144 32.83 10.26 42.12
CA LYS A 144 32.21 11.18 43.08
C LYS A 144 32.25 10.66 44.52
N VAL A 145 32.05 9.35 44.72
CA VAL A 145 32.18 8.70 46.03
C VAL A 145 33.61 8.79 46.56
N ARG A 146 34.61 8.52 45.70
CA ARG A 146 36.03 8.63 46.06
C ARG A 146 36.40 10.05 46.47
N ASP A 147 35.98 11.05 45.69
CA ASP A 147 36.27 12.46 45.97
C ASP A 147 35.66 12.90 47.31
N SER A 148 34.44 12.43 47.61
CA SER A 148 33.76 12.70 48.87
C SER A 148 34.52 12.10 50.07
N ILE A 149 35.01 10.86 49.93
CA ILE A 149 35.81 10.18 50.96
C ILE A 149 37.11 10.96 51.21
N VAL A 150 37.86 11.31 50.16
CA VAL A 150 39.13 12.06 50.27
C VAL A 150 38.91 13.44 50.92
N SER A 151 37.87 14.16 50.53
CA SER A 151 37.46 15.43 51.17
C SER A 151 37.27 15.27 52.68
N ASN A 152 36.52 14.25 53.10
CA ASN A 152 36.19 14.03 54.50
C ASN A 152 37.41 13.62 55.33
N LEU A 153 38.30 12.77 54.79
CA LEU A 153 39.56 12.43 55.44
C LEU A 153 40.46 13.67 55.64
N SER A 154 40.55 14.58 54.67
CA SER A 154 41.35 15.81 54.83
C SER A 154 40.85 16.73 55.95
N LYS A 155 39.53 16.76 56.18
CA LYS A 155 38.89 17.56 57.24
C LYS A 155 39.02 16.96 58.64
N THR A 156 39.40 15.68 58.75
CA THR A 156 39.50 14.97 60.03
C THR A 156 40.94 14.95 60.56
N VAL A 157 41.91 15.32 59.73
CA VAL A 157 43.35 15.33 60.05
C VAL A 157 43.84 16.75 60.42
N GLN A 158 42.93 17.73 60.46
CA GLN A 158 43.19 19.12 60.83
C GLN A 158 42.33 19.52 62.02
#